data_AF-A0A932TYI9-F1
#
_entry.id   AF-A0A932TYI9-F1
#
_cell.length_a   1.000
_cell.length_b   1.000
_cell.length_c   1.000
_cell.angle_alpha   90.00
_cell.angle_beta   90.00
_cell.angle_gamma   90.00
#
_symmetry.space_group_name_H-M   'P 1'
#
loop_
_entity.id
_entity.type
_entity.pdbx_description
1 polymer ?
#
loop_
_entity_poly.entity_id
_entity_poly.type
_entity_poly.pdbx_seq_one_letter_code
_entity_poly.pdbx_strand_id
1 'polypeptide(L)'
;MVNLWEVDAALVFQRSLLPLIPFVPVLRGGGSETVVRKALHALRGEERLSEMESLLAFFASFVLGLPLVKQIMRWDMGVLRESPW
;
A
#
# COMPACT_ATOMS: atom_id res chain seq x y z
N MET A 1 1.33 23.82 5.81
CA MET A 1 1.19 22.76 4.78
C MET A 1 2.36 21.82 4.97
N VAL A 2 2.14 20.53 5.19
CA VAL A 2 3.23 19.54 5.35
C VAL A 2 3.50 18.92 3.99
N ASN A 3 4.75 18.94 3.55
CA ASN A 3 5.20 18.33 2.30
C ASN A 3 5.38 16.82 2.50
N LEU A 4 4.38 16.02 2.13
CA LEU A 4 4.40 14.57 2.37
C LEU A 4 5.53 13.84 1.62
N TRP A 5 6.02 14.39 0.50
CA TRP A 5 7.14 13.83 -0.27
C TRP A 5 8.51 14.02 0.40
N GLU A 6 8.58 14.70 1.55
CA GLU A 6 9.81 14.80 2.37
C GLU A 6 9.87 13.72 3.45
N VAL A 7 8.74 13.07 3.76
CA VAL A 7 8.67 11.99 4.73
C VAL A 7 9.06 10.67 4.07
N ASP A 8 10.00 9.94 4.66
CA ASP A 8 10.46 8.65 4.17
C ASP A 8 9.40 7.56 4.40
N ALA A 9 9.00 6.88 3.33
CA ALA A 9 8.07 5.75 3.38
C ALA A 9 8.56 4.63 4.33
N ALA A 10 9.88 4.46 4.46
CA ALA A 10 10.47 3.47 5.37
C ALA A 10 10.05 3.71 6.83
N LEU A 11 9.85 4.96 7.25
CA LEU A 11 9.46 5.31 8.61
C LEU A 11 8.06 4.80 8.96
N VAL A 12 7.14 4.76 7.99
CA VAL A 12 5.78 4.22 8.18
C VAL A 12 5.85 2.75 8.59
N PHE A 13 6.72 1.97 7.95
CA PHE A 13 6.89 0.55 8.26
C PHE A 13 7.72 0.33 9.53
N GLN A 14 8.80 1.09 9.74
CA GLN A 14 9.69 0.93 10.90
C GLN A 14 8.99 1.24 12.22
N ARG A 15 8.07 2.21 12.22
CA ARG A 15 7.33 2.65 13.41
C ARG A 15 5.91 2.11 13.46
N SER A 16 5.53 1.22 12.54
CA SER A 16 4.18 0.65 12.43
C SER A 16 3.08 1.72 12.45
N LEU A 17 3.26 2.81 11.69
CA LEU A 17 2.31 3.92 11.61
C LEU A 17 1.15 3.55 10.69
N LEU A 18 0.31 2.59 11.12
CA LEU A 18 -0.78 2.02 10.33
C LEU A 18 -1.69 3.08 9.65
N PRO A 19 -2.09 4.18 10.32
CA PRO A 19 -2.94 5.20 9.69
C PRO A 19 -2.28 5.91 8.50
N LEU A 20 -0.95 5.86 8.39
CA LEU A 20 -0.20 6.50 7.31
C LEU A 20 0.03 5.60 6.09
N ILE A 21 -0.29 4.30 6.19
CA ILE A 21 -0.04 3.34 5.11
C ILE A 21 -0.65 3.76 3.76
N PRO A 22 -1.89 4.29 3.68
CA PRO A 22 -2.47 4.69 2.39
C PRO A 22 -1.72 5.80 1.68
N PHE A 23 -0.98 6.62 2.42
CA PHE A 23 -0.20 7.73 1.88
C PHE A 23 1.16 7.30 1.37
N VAL A 24 1.61 6.07 1.69
CA VAL A 24 2.91 5.53 1.26
C VAL A 24 3.26 5.83 -0.21
N PRO A 25 2.36 5.67 -1.20
CA PRO A 25 2.71 5.92 -2.60
C PRO A 25 3.24 7.33 -2.87
N VAL A 26 2.79 8.33 -2.11
CA VAL A 26 3.18 9.74 -2.28
C VAL A 26 4.31 10.18 -1.33
N LEU A 27 4.78 9.28 -0.46
CA LEU A 27 5.92 9.53 0.41
C LEU A 27 7.25 9.37 -0.35
N ARG A 28 8.33 9.94 0.20
CA ARG A 28 9.67 9.77 -0.36
C ARG A 28 10.02 8.29 -0.45
N GLY A 29 10.38 7.83 -1.65
CA GLY A 29 10.72 6.42 -1.90
C GLY A 29 9.53 5.45 -1.91
N GLY A 30 8.30 5.93 -1.74
CA GLY A 30 7.11 5.08 -1.63
C GLY A 30 6.41 4.75 -2.95
N GLY A 31 6.73 5.47 -4.01
CA GLY A 31 6.12 5.35 -5.34
C GLY A 31 6.54 4.15 -6.19
N SER A 32 7.14 3.11 -5.61
CA SER A 32 7.55 1.91 -6.35
C SER A 32 6.57 0.77 -6.17
N GLU A 33 6.45 -0.11 -7.17
CA GLU A 33 5.57 -1.29 -7.10
C GLU A 33 5.83 -2.12 -5.83
N THR A 34 7.10 -2.41 -5.53
CA THR A 34 7.49 -3.21 -4.35
C THR A 34 6.99 -2.57 -3.05
N VAL A 35 7.09 -1.25 -2.92
CA VAL A 35 6.68 -0.55 -1.70
C VAL A 35 5.15 -0.45 -1.61
N VAL A 36 4.45 -0.22 -2.72
CA VAL A 36 2.99 -0.22 -2.76
C VAL A 36 2.41 -1.62 -2.45
N ARG A 37 3.04 -2.69 -2.93
CA ARG A 37 2.66 -4.08 -2.56
C ARG A 37 2.84 -4.35 -1.08
N LYS A 38 3.95 -3.88 -0.50
CA LYS A 38 4.21 -3.98 0.95
C LYS A 38 3.17 -3.23 1.78
N ALA A 39 2.80 -2.02 1.35
CA ALA A 39 1.74 -1.23 1.97
C ALA A 39 0.38 -1.94 1.93
N LEU A 40 0.01 -2.50 0.77
CA LEU A 40 -1.23 -3.26 0.61
C LEU A 40 -1.27 -4.50 1.51
N HIS A 41 -0.18 -5.26 1.59
CA HIS A 41 -0.08 -6.41 2.47
C HIS A 41 -0.26 -6.03 3.95
N ALA A 42 0.32 -4.90 4.37
CA ALA A 42 0.17 -4.40 5.74
C ALA A 42 -1.26 -3.95 6.07
N LEU A 43 -2.03 -3.41 5.10
CA LEU A 43 -3.46 -3.10 5.30
C LEU A 43 -4.31 -4.37 5.43
N ARG A 44 -4.05 -5.38 4.60
CA ARG A 44 -4.79 -6.65 4.60
C ARG A 44 -4.58 -7.47 5.88
N GLY A 45 -3.44 -7.29 6.54
CA GLY A 45 -3.16 -7.91 7.84
C GLY A 45 -4.01 -7.35 9.00
N GLU A 46 -4.75 -6.26 8.79
CA GLU A 46 -5.51 -5.57 9.83
C GLU A 46 -6.97 -5.36 9.35
N GLU A 47 -7.91 -6.23 9.78
CA GLU A 47 -9.31 -6.25 9.32
C GLU A 47 -10.02 -4.88 9.39
N ARG A 48 -9.65 -4.07 10.39
CA ARG A 48 -10.22 -2.73 10.62
C ARG A 48 -9.78 -1.69 9.59
N LEU A 49 -8.79 -1.99 8.74
CA LEU A 49 -8.21 -1.05 7.78
C LEU A 49 -8.54 -1.39 6.33
N SER A 50 -9.49 -2.30 6.08
CA SER A 50 -9.93 -2.67 4.72
C SER A 50 -10.43 -1.47 3.89
N GLU A 51 -11.11 -0.51 4.53
CA GLU A 51 -11.53 0.75 3.88
C GLU A 51 -10.34 1.59 3.39
N MET A 52 -9.17 1.43 4.01
CA MET A 52 -7.96 2.16 3.67
C MET A 52 -7.28 1.62 2.40
N GLU A 53 -7.63 0.43 1.92
CA GLU A 53 -7.11 -0.11 0.66
C GLU A 53 -7.50 0.77 -0.54
N SER A 54 -8.74 1.28 -0.54
CA SER A 54 -9.22 2.18 -1.59
C SER A 54 -8.44 3.49 -1.62
N LEU A 55 -8.06 4.01 -0.45
CA LEU A 55 -7.21 5.20 -0.33
C LEU A 55 -5.78 4.92 -0.84
N LEU A 56 -5.21 3.76 -0.51
CA LEU A 56 -3.90 3.35 -1.03
C LEU A 56 -3.93 3.28 -2.57
N ALA A 57 -4.96 2.68 -3.14
CA ALA A 57 -5.14 2.58 -4.59
C ALA A 57 -5.27 3.95 -5.26
N PHE A 58 -6.03 4.86 -4.65
CA PHE A 58 -6.17 6.24 -5.11
C PHE A 58 -4.82 6.95 -5.17
N PHE A 59 -4.03 6.95 -4.09
CA PHE A 59 -2.73 7.60 -4.08
C PHE A 59 -1.73 6.93 -5.02
N ALA A 60 -1.74 5.60 -5.11
CA ALA A 60 -0.89 4.86 -6.04
C ALA A 60 -1.17 5.24 -7.51
N SER A 61 -2.41 5.59 -7.86
CA SER A 61 -2.77 6.00 -9.23
C SER A 61 -2.13 7.32 -9.69
N PHE A 62 -1.64 8.16 -8.77
CA PHE A 62 -0.92 9.38 -9.13
C PHE A 62 0.56 9.15 -9.45
N VAL A 63 1.08 7.99 -9.06
CA VAL A 63 2.52 7.70 -9.08
C VAL A 63 2.84 6.51 -9.98
N LEU A 64 1.95 5.52 -10.01
CA LEU A 64 2.03 4.34 -10.85
C LEU A 64 0.96 4.39 -11.94
N GLY A 65 1.20 3.70 -13.06
CA GLY A 65 0.22 3.57 -14.12
C GLY A 65 -1.02 2.78 -13.65
N LEU A 66 -2.21 3.23 -14.06
CA LEU A 66 -3.49 2.59 -13.73
C LEU A 66 -3.53 1.06 -14.00
N PRO A 67 -2.96 0.51 -15.09
CA PRO A 67 -2.91 -0.94 -15.29
C PRO A 67 -2.16 -1.67 -14.17
N LEU A 68 -1.03 -1.11 -13.74
CA LEU A 68 -0.21 -1.66 -12.67
C LEU A 68 -0.92 -1.56 -11.32
N VAL A 69 -1.56 -0.42 -11.01
CA VAL A 69 -2.35 -0.26 -9.79
C VAL A 69 -3.47 -1.31 -9.73
N LYS A 70 -4.21 -1.50 -10.84
CA LYS A 70 -5.23 -2.55 -10.93
C LYS A 70 -4.64 -3.95 -10.71
N GLN A 71 -3.46 -4.25 -11.24
CA GLN A 71 -2.78 -5.52 -11.02
C GLN A 71 -2.34 -5.71 -9.56
N ILE A 72 -1.82 -4.67 -8.92
CA ILE A 72 -1.42 -4.72 -7.50
C ILE A 72 -2.65 -4.98 -6.62
N MET A 73 -3.77 -4.32 -6.89
CA MET A 73 -5.00 -4.48 -6.11
C MET A 73 -5.72 -5.81 -6.39
N ARG A 74 -5.70 -6.29 -7.64
CA ARG A 74 -6.40 -7.51 -8.09
C ARG A 74 -5.49 -8.74 -8.05
N TRP A 75 -5.07 -9.19 -6.87
CA TRP A 75 -5.00 -10.62 -6.52
C TRP A 75 -4.56 -10.81 -5.07
N ASP A 76 -5.41 -11.48 -4.28
CA ASP A 76 -4.98 -12.50 -3.31
C ASP A 76 -5.88 -13.75 -3.45
N MET A 77 -6.43 -13.99 -4.65
CA MET A 77 -7.13 -15.26 -4.95
C MET A 77 -6.17 -16.42 -5.29
N GLY A 78 -4.86 -16.19 -5.15
CA GLY A 78 -3.80 -17.16 -5.42
C GLY A 78 -3.21 -17.73 -4.14
N VAL A 79 -3.09 -16.91 -3.08
CA VAL A 79 -2.56 -17.37 -1.77
C VAL A 79 -3.61 -18.21 -1.03
N LEU A 80 -4.91 -17.92 -1.18
CA LEU A 80 -5.99 -18.75 -0.64
C LEU A 80 -6.17 -20.12 -1.32
N ARG A 81 -5.36 -20.45 -2.35
CA ARG A 81 -5.37 -21.76 -3.00
C ARG A 81 -4.24 -22.69 -2.58
N GLU A 82 -3.30 -22.21 -1.76
CA GLU A 82 -2.21 -23.03 -1.19
C GLU A 82 -2.28 -23.13 0.34
N SER A 83 -3.49 -23.25 0.90
CA SER A 83 -3.67 -23.92 2.20
C SER A 83 -4.21 -25.34 1.97
N PRO A 84 -3.36 -26.32 1.61
CA PRO A 84 -3.66 -27.70 1.93
C PRO A 84 -3.26 -27.93 3.40
N TRP A 85 -4.25 -28.40 4.19
CA TRP A 85 -4.21 -28.77 5.62
C TRP A 85 -4.39 -27.63 6.64
#